data_AF-A0A9P3IVR9-F1
#
_entry.id   AF-A0A9P3IVR9-F1
#
_cell.length_a   1.000
_cell.length_b   1.000
_cell.length_c   1.000
_cell.angle_alpha   90.00
_cell.angle_beta   90.00
_cell.angle_gamma   90.00
#
_symmetry.space_group_name_H-M   'P 1'
#
loop_
_entity.id
_entity.type
_entity.pdbx_description
1 polymer ?
#
loop_
_entity_poly.entity_id
_entity_poly.type
_entity_poly.pdbx_seq_one_letter_code
_entity_poly.pdbx_strand_id
1 'polypeptide(L)'
;MAALYVVWIDPDTGFGGAYISLFESLSSSREIQMLLMLLVFGIVHSGGAALRPAAERVIGERAYRVLFAGISLPLAVSAVVFFINHRYDGFPLWQLRAVPGMHEFCWGLSFVSFYFLYPSTFNLLEVAAVDKPKLHMWETGIMRITRHPQMTGQLLWCVAHMLWVGSSFTAVTSLGLLLHHMVGVWHGDQRLAKKYGEAFKEVRNRTSIVPFAAILDGRQKLPVDYYREFLRAPYLAITAMTLGAYFCHPLMIRASFWLHW
;
A
#
# COMPACT_ATOMS: atom_id res chain seq x y z
N MET A 1 -11.10 -13.64 -7.32
CA MET A 1 -11.03 -12.78 -8.51
C MET A 1 -12.35 -12.75 -9.27
N ALA A 2 -12.94 -13.89 -9.67
CA ALA A 2 -14.21 -13.90 -10.42
C ALA A 2 -15.36 -13.12 -9.76
N ALA A 3 -15.60 -13.30 -8.45
CA ALA A 3 -16.64 -12.57 -7.74
C ALA A 3 -16.38 -11.05 -7.68
N LEU A 4 -15.14 -10.62 -7.45
CA LEU A 4 -14.78 -9.20 -7.45
C LEU A 4 -15.00 -8.58 -8.83
N TYR A 5 -14.67 -9.33 -9.89
CA TYR A 5 -14.90 -8.86 -11.25
C TYR A 5 -16.39 -8.62 -11.50
N VAL A 6 -17.23 -9.65 -11.35
CA VAL A 6 -18.67 -9.56 -11.63
C VAL A 6 -19.39 -8.54 -10.76
N VAL A 7 -19.07 -8.49 -9.46
CA VAL A 7 -19.81 -7.64 -8.52
C VAL A 7 -19.34 -6.19 -8.56
N TRP A 8 -18.10 -5.91 -8.97
CA TRP A 8 -17.53 -4.57 -8.82
C TRP A 8 -16.87 -4.01 -10.08
N ILE A 9 -16.03 -4.80 -10.76
CA ILE A 9 -15.19 -4.30 -11.84
C ILE A 9 -15.91 -4.30 -13.18
N ASP A 10 -16.81 -5.25 -13.42
CA ASP A 10 -17.56 -5.36 -14.66
C ASP A 10 -18.32 -4.04 -14.95
N PRO A 11 -18.08 -3.37 -16.09
CA PRO A 11 -18.69 -2.07 -16.39
C PRO A 11 -20.20 -2.12 -16.57
N ASP A 12 -20.73 -3.26 -16.99
CA ASP A 12 -22.14 -3.42 -17.33
C ASP A 12 -22.96 -3.82 -16.10
N THR A 13 -22.38 -4.64 -15.21
CA THR A 13 -23.11 -5.28 -14.10
C THR A 13 -22.54 -4.95 -12.71
N GLY A 14 -21.31 -4.44 -12.63
CA GLY A 14 -20.60 -4.18 -11.39
C GLY A 14 -20.98 -2.84 -10.74
N PHE A 15 -20.82 -2.78 -9.41
CA PHE A 15 -21.11 -1.57 -8.63
C PHE A 15 -20.01 -0.49 -8.71
N GLY A 16 -18.86 -0.76 -9.31
CA GLY A 16 -17.73 0.17 -9.37
C GLY A 16 -18.09 1.48 -10.06
N GLY A 17 -18.80 1.44 -11.18
CA GLY A 17 -19.26 2.65 -11.88
C GLY A 17 -20.17 3.52 -11.01
N ALA A 18 -21.17 2.91 -10.36
CA ALA A 18 -22.05 3.61 -9.44
C ALA A 18 -21.30 4.22 -8.23
N TYR A 19 -20.28 3.52 -7.72
CA TYR A 19 -19.39 4.04 -6.67
C TYR A 19 -18.62 5.28 -7.14
N ILE A 20 -18.10 5.30 -8.37
CA ILE A 20 -17.43 6.47 -8.94
C ILE A 20 -18.41 7.63 -9.13
N SER A 21 -19.57 7.37 -9.76
CA SER A 21 -20.60 8.38 -10.00
C SER A 21 -21.12 9.04 -8.72
N LEU A 22 -21.11 8.31 -7.59
CA LEU A 22 -21.40 8.90 -6.29
C LEU A 22 -20.45 10.08 -5.98
N PHE A 23 -19.13 9.91 -6.13
CA PHE A 23 -18.19 11.00 -5.85
C PHE A 23 -18.26 12.12 -6.90
N GLU A 24 -18.49 11.78 -8.16
CA GLU A 24 -18.70 12.77 -9.22
C GLU A 24 -19.93 13.65 -8.95
N SER A 25 -20.98 13.11 -8.32
CA SER A 25 -22.14 13.90 -7.91
C SER A 25 -21.88 14.80 -6.69
N LEU A 26 -20.85 14.50 -5.87
CA LEU A 26 -20.50 15.27 -4.67
C LEU A 26 -19.58 16.46 -4.97
N SER A 27 -18.79 16.41 -6.04
CA SER A 27 -17.87 17.49 -6.41
C SER A 27 -17.49 17.44 -7.87
N SER A 28 -17.26 18.59 -8.50
CA SER A 28 -16.66 18.68 -9.84
C SER A 28 -15.11 18.59 -9.83
N SER A 29 -14.45 18.71 -8.68
CA SER A 29 -12.99 18.61 -8.56
C SER A 29 -12.55 17.16 -8.41
N ARG A 30 -11.68 16.71 -9.31
CA ARG A 30 -11.08 15.37 -9.27
C ARG A 30 -10.23 15.17 -8.02
N GLU A 31 -9.57 16.23 -7.54
CA GLU A 31 -8.83 16.20 -6.28
C GLU A 31 -9.73 15.90 -5.08
N ILE A 32 -10.89 16.58 -5.00
CA ILE A 32 -11.87 16.34 -3.93
C ILE A 32 -12.45 14.92 -4.03
N GLN A 33 -12.83 14.48 -5.23
CA GLN A 33 -13.32 13.13 -5.46
C GLN A 33 -12.32 12.07 -4.96
N MET A 34 -11.05 12.19 -5.35
CA MET A 34 -9.99 11.28 -4.90
C MET A 34 -9.81 11.31 -3.38
N LEU A 35 -9.79 12.49 -2.75
CA LEU A 35 -9.65 12.59 -1.30
C LEU A 35 -10.81 11.93 -0.56
N LEU A 36 -12.04 12.06 -1.07
CA LEU A 36 -13.20 11.38 -0.51
C LEU A 36 -13.12 9.86 -0.68
N MET A 37 -12.66 9.37 -1.84
CA MET A 37 -12.42 7.94 -2.06
C MET A 37 -11.35 7.39 -1.11
N LEU A 38 -10.23 8.09 -0.95
CA LEU A 38 -9.16 7.74 -0.02
C LEU A 38 -9.64 7.79 1.45
N LEU A 39 -10.51 8.73 1.80
CA LEU A 39 -11.12 8.81 3.12
C LEU A 39 -12.04 7.60 3.38
N VAL A 40 -12.93 7.28 2.45
CA VAL A 40 -13.81 6.09 2.55
C VAL A 40 -12.97 4.82 2.66
N PHE A 41 -11.97 4.65 1.79
CA PHE A 41 -11.03 3.54 1.88
C PHE A 41 -10.33 3.51 3.26
N GLY A 42 -9.81 4.65 3.71
CA GLY A 42 -9.10 4.77 4.99
C GLY A 42 -9.95 4.38 6.19
N ILE A 43 -11.21 4.84 6.24
CA ILE A 43 -12.19 4.50 7.28
C ILE A 43 -12.49 3.00 7.25
N VAL A 44 -12.83 2.45 6.09
CA VAL A 44 -13.21 1.04 5.96
C VAL A 44 -12.04 0.11 6.25
N HIS A 45 -10.87 0.40 5.67
CA HIS A 45 -9.68 -0.43 5.79
C HIS A 45 -9.09 -0.37 7.21
N SER A 46 -8.87 0.83 7.75
CA SER A 46 -8.30 0.98 9.09
C SER A 46 -9.33 0.63 10.17
N GLY A 47 -10.58 1.07 10.01
CA GLY A 47 -11.67 0.76 10.94
C GLY A 47 -11.96 -0.75 10.99
N GLY A 48 -11.95 -1.42 9.83
CA GLY A 48 -12.00 -2.88 9.78
C GLY A 48 -10.83 -3.50 10.54
N ALA A 49 -9.59 -3.10 10.26
CA ALA A 49 -8.43 -3.62 10.97
C ALA A 49 -8.52 -3.45 12.51
N ALA A 50 -9.15 -2.36 12.98
CA ALA A 50 -9.44 -2.13 14.40
C ALA A 50 -10.57 -3.02 14.95
N LEU A 51 -11.61 -3.25 14.17
CA LEU A 51 -12.78 -4.08 14.52
C LEU A 51 -12.47 -5.58 14.57
N ARG A 52 -11.45 -6.01 13.82
CA ARG A 52 -11.03 -7.41 13.67
C ARG A 52 -11.08 -8.24 14.97
N PRO A 53 -10.46 -7.83 16.11
CA PRO A 53 -10.42 -8.68 17.30
C PRO A 53 -11.81 -8.97 17.92
N ALA A 54 -12.78 -8.08 17.71
CA ALA A 54 -14.15 -8.28 18.17
C ALA A 54 -14.95 -9.12 17.16
N ALA A 55 -14.86 -8.78 15.88
CA ALA A 55 -15.61 -9.47 14.82
C ALA A 55 -15.18 -10.93 14.63
N GLU A 56 -13.88 -11.24 14.74
CA GLU A 56 -13.38 -12.62 14.63
C GLU A 56 -13.95 -13.55 15.71
N ARG A 57 -14.38 -13.03 16.87
CA ARG A 57 -15.03 -13.82 17.93
C ARG A 57 -16.47 -14.21 17.58
N VAL A 58 -17.11 -13.48 16.68
CA VAL A 58 -18.51 -13.68 16.29
C VAL A 58 -18.61 -14.55 15.05
N ILE A 59 -17.83 -14.23 14.01
CA ILE A 59 -17.95 -14.88 12.70
C ILE A 59 -16.74 -15.76 12.35
N GLY A 60 -15.71 -15.79 13.19
CA GLY A 60 -14.47 -16.52 12.94
C GLY A 60 -13.47 -15.76 12.05
N GLU A 61 -12.19 -16.09 12.19
CA GLU A 61 -11.08 -15.42 11.50
C GLU A 61 -11.16 -15.52 9.97
N ARG A 62 -11.54 -16.69 9.45
CA ARG A 62 -11.58 -16.92 7.99
C ARG A 62 -12.66 -16.09 7.33
N ALA A 63 -13.88 -16.10 7.88
CA ALA A 63 -14.99 -15.31 7.34
C ALA A 63 -14.68 -13.81 7.43
N TYR A 64 -14.13 -13.35 8.55
CA TYR A 64 -13.73 -11.95 8.72
C TYR A 64 -12.68 -11.52 7.68
N ARG A 65 -11.65 -12.34 7.41
CA ARG A 65 -10.64 -12.04 6.37
C ARG A 65 -11.26 -11.91 4.99
N VAL A 66 -12.16 -12.82 4.61
CA VAL A 66 -12.84 -12.79 3.31
C VAL A 66 -13.70 -11.53 3.18
N LEU A 67 -14.47 -11.17 4.21
CA LEU A 67 -15.28 -9.94 4.22
C LEU A 67 -14.41 -8.69 4.16
N PHE A 68 -13.37 -8.61 5.00
CA PHE A 68 -12.45 -7.49 5.05
C PHE A 68 -11.78 -7.25 3.70
N ALA A 69 -11.26 -8.31 3.07
CA ALA A 69 -10.66 -8.23 1.74
C ALA A 69 -11.70 -7.94 0.66
N GLY A 70 -12.87 -8.57 0.74
CA GLY A 70 -13.97 -8.41 -0.21
C GLY A 70 -14.55 -7.00 -0.26
N ILE A 71 -14.39 -6.21 0.82
CA ILE A 71 -14.77 -4.80 0.85
C ILE A 71 -13.56 -3.90 0.55
N SER A 72 -12.40 -4.16 1.16
CA SER A 72 -11.23 -3.28 1.01
C SER A 72 -10.63 -3.29 -0.40
N LEU A 73 -10.56 -4.46 -1.04
CA LEU A 73 -9.99 -4.59 -2.38
C LEU A 73 -10.78 -3.80 -3.44
N PRO A 74 -12.12 -3.90 -3.53
CA PRO A 74 -12.87 -3.10 -4.50
C PRO A 74 -12.66 -1.59 -4.31
N LEU A 75 -12.68 -1.09 -3.08
CA LEU A 75 -12.41 0.32 -2.78
C LEU A 75 -10.99 0.74 -3.21
N ALA A 76 -9.99 -0.09 -2.94
CA ALA A 76 -8.61 0.16 -3.36
C ALA A 76 -8.47 0.15 -4.89
N VAL A 77 -9.07 -0.83 -5.58
CA VAL A 77 -9.05 -0.93 -7.04
C VAL A 77 -9.71 0.29 -7.66
N SER A 78 -10.87 0.73 -7.16
CA SER A 78 -11.53 1.94 -7.65
C SER A 78 -10.64 3.18 -7.51
N ALA A 79 -9.99 3.38 -6.35
CA ALA A 79 -9.08 4.51 -6.16
C ALA A 79 -7.86 4.45 -7.10
N VAL A 80 -7.29 3.26 -7.34
CA VAL A 80 -6.14 3.09 -8.24
C VAL A 80 -6.53 3.35 -9.70
N VAL A 81 -7.66 2.79 -10.16
CA VAL A 81 -8.14 3.00 -11.54
C VAL A 81 -8.47 4.48 -11.77
N PHE A 82 -9.19 5.09 -10.83
CA PHE A 82 -9.52 6.51 -10.87
C PHE A 82 -8.26 7.38 -10.91
N PHE A 83 -7.24 7.06 -10.08
CA PHE A 83 -5.94 7.72 -10.14
C PHE A 83 -5.30 7.62 -11.53
N ILE A 84 -5.25 6.42 -12.10
CA ILE A 84 -4.61 6.20 -13.40
C ILE A 84 -5.33 7.03 -14.47
N ASN A 85 -6.65 6.99 -14.51
CA ASN A 85 -7.45 7.67 -15.55
C ASN A 85 -7.36 9.20 -15.43
N HIS A 86 -7.24 9.74 -14.21
CA HIS A 86 -7.21 11.17 -13.93
C HIS A 86 -5.82 11.74 -13.60
N ARG A 87 -4.75 10.95 -13.75
CA ARG A 87 -3.40 11.32 -13.30
C ARG A 87 -2.90 12.68 -13.80
N TYR A 88 -3.35 13.14 -14.97
CA TYR A 88 -2.94 14.43 -15.54
C TYR A 88 -3.94 15.57 -15.31
N ASP A 89 -5.04 15.33 -14.58
CA ASP A 89 -6.05 16.33 -14.28
C ASP A 89 -5.53 17.38 -13.28
N GLY A 90 -6.24 18.50 -13.18
CA GLY A 90 -5.85 19.64 -12.37
C GLY A 90 -4.78 20.52 -13.05
N PHE A 91 -3.98 21.23 -12.26
CA PHE A 91 -2.97 22.14 -12.76
C PHE A 91 -1.61 21.45 -12.93
N PRO A 92 -0.85 21.74 -14.00
CA PRO A 92 0.53 21.30 -14.12
C PRO A 92 1.41 22.05 -13.11
N LEU A 93 2.01 21.35 -12.16
CA LEU A 93 2.91 21.91 -11.15
C LEU A 93 4.38 21.88 -11.58
N TRP A 94 4.81 20.79 -12.24
CA TRP A 94 6.16 20.66 -12.79
C TRP A 94 6.18 19.69 -13.96
N GLN A 95 7.22 19.78 -14.79
CA GLN A 95 7.45 18.87 -15.91
C GLN A 95 8.90 18.41 -15.95
N LEU A 96 9.16 17.27 -15.31
CA LEU A 96 10.52 16.74 -15.14
C LEU A 96 10.85 15.61 -16.13
N ARG A 97 9.89 15.14 -16.93
CA ARG A 97 10.08 13.98 -17.82
C ARG A 97 11.18 14.16 -18.87
N ALA A 98 11.48 15.41 -19.25
CA ALA A 98 12.52 15.73 -20.22
C ALA A 98 13.93 15.86 -19.60
N VAL A 99 14.03 15.84 -18.26
CA VAL A 99 15.32 15.92 -17.58
C VAL A 99 16.07 14.59 -17.76
N PRO A 100 17.32 14.61 -18.28
CA PRO A 100 18.12 13.39 -18.45
C PRO A 100 18.25 12.60 -17.14
N GLY A 101 18.00 11.29 -17.18
CA GLY A 101 18.06 10.42 -16.01
C GLY A 101 16.80 10.42 -15.12
N MET A 102 15.80 11.27 -15.38
CA MET A 102 14.60 11.34 -14.54
C MET A 102 13.79 10.05 -14.57
N HIS A 103 13.71 9.41 -15.75
CA HIS A 103 13.03 8.14 -15.90
C HIS A 103 13.70 7.05 -15.05
N GLU A 104 15.02 6.91 -15.16
CA GLU A 104 15.82 5.93 -14.42
C GLU A 104 15.75 6.18 -12.91
N PHE A 105 15.74 7.45 -12.50
CA PHE A 105 15.58 7.84 -11.11
C PHE A 105 14.21 7.46 -10.54
N CYS A 106 13.11 7.83 -11.24
CA CYS A 106 11.75 7.48 -10.81
C CYS A 106 11.52 5.97 -10.82
N TRP A 107 12.08 5.27 -11.82
CA TRP A 107 12.06 3.82 -11.89
C TRP A 107 12.83 3.19 -10.73
N GLY A 108 14.03 3.67 -10.42
CA GLY A 108 14.84 3.18 -9.29
C GLY A 108 14.16 3.41 -7.94
N LEU A 109 13.58 4.60 -7.73
CA LEU A 109 12.77 4.90 -6.55
C LEU A 109 11.58 3.93 -6.42
N SER A 110 10.84 3.73 -7.51
CA SER A 110 9.71 2.80 -7.53
C SER A 110 10.18 1.36 -7.28
N PHE A 111 11.27 0.93 -7.90
CA PHE A 111 11.82 -0.40 -7.71
C PHE A 111 12.16 -0.68 -6.23
N VAL A 112 12.85 0.25 -5.57
CA VAL A 112 13.12 0.19 -4.12
C VAL A 112 11.83 0.24 -3.32
N SER A 113 10.85 1.05 -3.74
CA SER A 113 9.54 1.17 -3.07
C SER A 113 8.85 -0.18 -2.96
N PHE A 114 8.87 -1.01 -4.01
CA PHE A 114 8.25 -2.34 -3.99
C PHE A 114 8.91 -3.31 -3.01
N TYR A 115 10.23 -3.20 -2.77
CA TYR A 115 10.91 -3.98 -1.74
C TYR A 115 10.45 -3.61 -0.32
N PHE A 116 10.08 -2.36 -0.10
CA PHE A 116 9.50 -1.89 1.16
C PHE A 116 7.99 -2.17 1.27
N LEU A 117 7.27 -2.16 0.15
CA LEU A 117 5.87 -2.58 0.07
C LEU A 117 5.72 -4.11 0.16
N TYR A 118 6.80 -4.86 -0.03
CA TYR A 118 6.81 -6.28 0.30
C TYR A 118 6.40 -6.41 1.77
N PRO A 119 5.31 -7.12 2.06
CA PRO A 119 4.83 -7.20 3.42
C PRO A 119 5.86 -7.99 4.23
N SER A 120 6.56 -7.27 5.09
CA SER A 120 7.57 -7.80 5.99
C SER A 120 7.05 -8.88 6.94
N THR A 121 5.73 -9.09 6.96
CA THR A 121 5.02 -10.00 7.85
C THR A 121 4.67 -11.35 7.24
N PHE A 122 4.89 -11.59 5.95
CA PHE A 122 4.28 -12.75 5.30
C PHE A 122 5.24 -13.91 5.06
N ASN A 123 5.07 -14.96 5.85
CA ASN A 123 5.32 -16.30 5.35
C ASN A 123 4.33 -16.56 4.19
N LEU A 124 4.85 -16.88 3.00
CA LEU A 124 4.02 -17.09 1.79
C LEU A 124 2.91 -18.12 2.02
N LEU A 125 3.14 -19.11 2.89
CA LEU A 125 2.15 -20.11 3.26
C LEU A 125 0.98 -19.53 4.07
N GLU A 126 1.22 -18.51 4.88
CA GLU A 126 0.15 -17.80 5.62
C GLU A 126 -0.70 -16.92 4.68
N VAL A 127 -0.08 -16.35 3.65
CA VAL A 127 -0.78 -15.56 2.60
C VAL A 127 -1.63 -16.46 1.73
N ALA A 128 -1.13 -17.63 1.37
CA ALA A 128 -1.89 -18.66 0.65
C ALA A 128 -3.00 -19.28 1.52
N ALA A 129 -3.16 -18.83 2.78
CA ALA A 129 -4.08 -19.37 3.78
C ALA A 129 -3.89 -20.87 4.04
N VAL A 130 -2.69 -21.40 3.76
CA VAL A 130 -2.26 -22.76 4.10
C VAL A 130 -1.97 -22.82 5.59
N ASP A 131 -1.19 -21.87 6.09
CA ASP A 131 -0.87 -21.72 7.50
C ASP A 131 -1.76 -20.68 8.19
N LYS A 132 -2.00 -20.87 9.49
CA LYS A 132 -2.61 -19.83 10.33
C LYS A 132 -1.66 -18.63 10.40
N PRO A 133 -2.10 -17.41 10.02
CA PRO A 133 -1.24 -16.24 10.10
C PRO A 133 -0.74 -15.99 11.52
N LYS A 134 0.57 -16.04 11.73
CA LYS A 134 1.19 -15.70 13.01
C LYS A 134 1.87 -14.34 12.87
N LEU A 135 1.50 -13.40 13.74
CA LEU A 135 2.29 -12.18 13.83
C LEU A 135 3.60 -12.53 14.55
N HIS A 136 4.65 -12.66 13.77
CA HIS A 136 5.99 -12.70 14.26
C HIS A 136 6.49 -11.26 14.36
N MET A 137 6.89 -10.83 15.56
CA MET A 137 7.57 -9.55 15.71
C MET A 137 9.01 -9.73 15.21
N TRP A 138 9.17 -9.57 13.90
CA TRP A 138 10.45 -9.79 13.23
C TRP A 138 11.38 -8.59 13.45
N GLU A 139 12.55 -8.88 14.00
CA GLU A 139 13.71 -7.99 13.97
C GLU A 139 14.68 -8.42 12.86
N THR A 140 14.16 -8.88 11.70
CA THR A 140 14.98 -9.41 10.58
C THR A 140 14.54 -8.82 9.24
N GLY A 141 15.43 -8.89 8.24
CA GLY A 141 15.18 -8.40 6.88
C GLY A 141 14.84 -6.92 6.86
N ILE A 142 13.85 -6.56 6.04
CA ILE A 142 13.40 -5.17 5.88
C ILE A 142 12.93 -4.53 7.20
N MET A 143 12.51 -5.33 8.20
CA MET A 143 12.10 -4.82 9.52
C MET A 143 13.26 -4.30 10.35
N ARG A 144 14.50 -4.74 10.07
CA ARG A 144 15.70 -4.13 10.67
C ARG A 144 15.88 -2.69 10.21
N ILE A 145 15.50 -2.41 8.96
CA ILE A 145 15.60 -1.08 8.37
C ILE A 145 14.52 -0.17 8.96
N THR A 146 13.27 -0.61 8.99
CA THR A 146 12.16 0.12 9.63
C THR A 146 11.07 -0.85 10.05
N ARG A 147 10.42 -0.58 11.19
CA ARG A 147 9.25 -1.35 11.64
C ARG A 147 7.97 -1.05 10.85
N HIS A 148 7.98 0.00 10.01
CA HIS A 148 6.87 0.35 9.10
C HIS A 148 7.36 0.43 7.65
N PRO A 149 7.75 -0.71 7.05
CA PRO A 149 8.30 -0.73 5.71
C PRO A 149 7.26 -0.31 4.67
N GLN A 150 5.99 -0.67 4.84
CA GLN A 150 4.92 -0.26 3.93
C GLN A 150 4.77 1.27 3.84
N MET A 151 4.91 2.00 4.95
CA MET A 151 4.92 3.47 4.94
C MET A 151 6.07 3.96 4.06
N THR A 152 7.28 3.47 4.32
CA THR A 152 8.49 3.86 3.56
C THR A 152 8.35 3.55 2.08
N GLY A 153 7.82 2.38 1.74
CA GLY A 153 7.52 2.00 0.36
C GLY A 153 6.50 2.93 -0.28
N GLN A 154 5.43 3.28 0.43
CA GLN A 154 4.48 4.26 -0.10
C GLN A 154 5.13 5.64 -0.30
N LEU A 155 5.97 6.09 0.64
CA LEU A 155 6.66 7.37 0.52
C LEU A 155 7.48 7.44 -0.77
N LEU A 156 8.32 6.44 -1.01
CA LEU A 156 9.14 6.38 -2.22
C LEU A 156 8.27 6.31 -3.49
N TRP A 157 7.19 5.54 -3.46
CA TRP A 157 6.26 5.40 -4.59
C TRP A 157 5.55 6.72 -4.92
N CYS A 158 5.02 7.41 -3.89
CA CYS A 158 4.37 8.71 -4.03
C CYS A 158 5.34 9.75 -4.57
N VAL A 159 6.57 9.82 -4.05
CA VAL A 159 7.60 10.73 -4.54
C VAL A 159 7.91 10.47 -6.01
N ALA A 160 8.11 9.21 -6.42
CA ALA A 160 8.37 8.86 -7.81
C ALA A 160 7.22 9.29 -8.74
N HIS A 161 5.97 9.04 -8.36
CA HIS A 161 4.80 9.40 -9.18
C HIS A 161 4.57 10.91 -9.23
N MET A 162 4.78 11.62 -8.11
CA MET A 162 4.77 13.07 -8.08
C MET A 162 5.79 13.63 -9.07
N LEU A 163 7.06 13.23 -8.98
CA LEU A 163 8.12 13.70 -9.86
C LEU A 163 7.83 13.41 -11.34
N TRP A 164 7.34 12.21 -11.64
CA TRP A 164 7.08 11.79 -13.02
C TRP A 164 5.85 12.49 -13.64
N VAL A 165 4.76 12.62 -12.89
CA VAL A 165 3.48 13.09 -13.43
C VAL A 165 3.35 14.61 -13.36
N GLY A 166 3.57 15.20 -12.17
CA GLY A 166 3.64 16.64 -11.97
C GLY A 166 2.34 17.43 -12.05
N SER A 167 1.18 16.81 -11.78
CA SER A 167 -0.12 17.50 -11.69
C SER A 167 -0.55 17.78 -10.23
N SER A 168 -1.43 18.77 -10.01
CA SER A 168 -2.06 19.01 -8.70
C SER A 168 -2.83 17.79 -8.21
N PHE A 169 -3.51 17.09 -9.12
CA PHE A 169 -4.22 15.85 -8.80
C PHE A 169 -3.29 14.77 -8.25
N THR A 170 -2.15 14.53 -8.90
CA THR A 170 -1.19 13.53 -8.42
C THR A 170 -0.56 13.96 -7.10
N ALA A 171 -0.27 15.26 -6.93
CA ALA A 171 0.26 15.78 -5.66
C ALA A 171 -0.74 15.60 -4.51
N VAL A 172 -2.01 15.98 -4.69
CA VAL A 172 -3.07 15.81 -3.67
C VAL A 172 -3.29 14.33 -3.35
N THR A 173 -3.39 13.48 -4.38
CA THR A 173 -3.53 12.02 -4.20
C THR A 173 -2.38 11.46 -3.37
N SER A 174 -1.14 11.86 -3.71
CA SER A 174 0.07 11.39 -3.04
C SER A 174 0.10 11.86 -1.58
N LEU A 175 -0.18 13.13 -1.31
CA LEU A 175 -0.23 13.66 0.06
C LEU A 175 -1.34 13.00 0.89
N GLY A 176 -2.51 12.74 0.32
CA GLY A 176 -3.59 12.00 0.97
C GLY A 176 -3.18 10.57 1.34
N LEU A 177 -2.52 9.86 0.43
CA LEU A 177 -1.98 8.53 0.69
C LEU A 177 -0.89 8.56 1.77
N LEU A 178 0.04 9.52 1.74
CA LEU A 178 1.06 9.67 2.78
C LEU A 178 0.43 9.91 4.15
N LEU A 179 -0.58 10.79 4.23
CA LEU A 179 -1.32 11.03 5.47
C LEU A 179 -1.98 9.75 5.98
N HIS A 180 -2.64 9.00 5.12
CA HIS A 180 -3.23 7.71 5.47
C HIS A 180 -2.19 6.75 6.07
N HIS A 181 -1.02 6.61 5.45
CA HIS A 181 0.02 5.72 5.96
C HIS A 181 0.68 6.23 7.25
N MET A 182 0.82 7.55 7.44
CA MET A 182 1.27 8.12 8.72
C MET A 182 0.27 7.83 9.85
N VAL A 183 -1.03 7.95 9.59
CA VAL A 183 -2.07 7.52 10.54
C VAL A 183 -2.00 6.01 10.76
N GLY A 184 -1.75 5.23 9.69
CA GLY A 184 -1.55 3.79 9.72
C GLY A 184 -0.38 3.35 10.60
N VAL A 185 0.73 4.10 10.62
CA VAL A 185 1.88 3.87 11.52
C VAL A 185 1.45 3.97 12.97
N TRP A 186 0.81 5.08 13.35
CA TRP A 186 0.32 5.30 14.71
C TRP A 186 -0.71 4.23 15.11
N HIS A 187 -1.72 4.02 14.26
CA HIS A 187 -2.77 3.06 14.51
C HIS A 187 -2.23 1.62 14.60
N GLY A 188 -1.26 1.26 13.76
CA GLY A 188 -0.56 -0.02 13.79
C GLY A 188 0.18 -0.25 15.10
N ASP A 189 1.03 0.70 15.51
CA ASP A 189 1.77 0.63 16.78
C ASP A 189 0.81 0.53 17.98
N GLN A 190 -0.31 1.26 17.97
CA GLN A 190 -1.33 1.17 19.03
C GLN A 190 -1.96 -0.23 19.11
N ARG A 191 -2.33 -0.84 17.99
CA ARG A 191 -2.89 -2.20 17.97
C ARG A 191 -1.87 -3.23 18.47
N LEU A 192 -0.60 -3.09 18.08
CA LEU A 192 0.47 -3.97 18.54
C LEU A 192 0.73 -3.80 20.04
N ALA A 193 0.78 -2.57 20.53
CA ALA A 193 0.94 -2.28 21.96
C ALA A 193 -0.21 -2.87 22.78
N LYS A 194 -1.46 -2.68 22.35
CA LYS A 194 -2.63 -3.24 23.05
C LYS A 194 -2.64 -4.77 23.07
N LYS A 195 -2.14 -5.40 22.02
CA LYS A 195 -2.16 -6.87 21.87
C LYS A 195 -1.00 -7.57 22.56
N TYR A 196 0.20 -6.98 22.53
CA TYR A 196 1.45 -7.64 22.96
C TYR A 196 2.14 -6.96 24.15
N GLY A 197 1.66 -5.79 24.61
CA GLY A 197 2.17 -5.12 25.81
C GLY A 197 3.69 -4.90 25.78
N GLU A 198 4.36 -5.37 26.83
CA GLU A 198 5.82 -5.22 26.98
C GLU A 198 6.62 -5.86 25.84
N ALA A 199 6.15 -6.98 25.27
CA ALA A 199 6.86 -7.61 24.15
C ALA A 199 6.96 -6.67 22.93
N PHE A 200 5.90 -5.89 22.64
CA PHE A 200 5.96 -4.90 21.57
C PHE A 200 6.84 -3.71 21.93
N LYS A 201 6.85 -3.30 23.20
CA LYS A 201 7.68 -2.21 23.69
C LYS A 201 9.18 -2.52 23.53
N GLU A 202 9.59 -3.77 23.80
CA GLU A 202 10.96 -4.21 23.54
C GLU A 202 11.34 -4.09 22.06
N VAL A 203 10.49 -4.59 21.16
CA VAL A 203 10.71 -4.50 19.70
C VAL A 203 10.74 -3.04 19.24
N ARG A 204 9.82 -2.21 19.74
CA ARG A 204 9.78 -0.77 19.45
C ARG A 204 11.08 -0.08 19.89
N ASN A 205 11.65 -0.45 21.03
CA ASN A 205 12.91 0.11 21.53
C ASN A 205 14.11 -0.30 20.69
N ARG A 206 14.08 -1.45 20.01
CA ARG A 206 15.16 -1.94 19.13
C ARG A 206 14.97 -1.59 17.66
N THR A 207 13.86 -0.96 17.29
CA THR A 207 13.52 -0.63 15.88
C THR A 207 13.17 0.85 15.71
N SER A 208 12.94 1.30 14.48
CA SER A 208 12.57 2.69 14.17
C SER A 208 11.48 2.75 13.10
N ILE A 209 10.70 3.84 13.08
CA ILE A 209 9.82 4.19 11.96
C ILE A 209 10.67 4.76 10.81
N VAL A 210 11.65 5.60 11.16
CA VAL A 210 12.58 6.19 10.21
C VAL A 210 13.55 5.10 9.73
N PRO A 211 13.63 4.82 8.42
CA PRO A 211 14.56 3.85 7.87
C PRO A 211 16.00 4.05 8.36
N PHE A 212 16.67 2.95 8.70
CA PHE A 212 18.06 2.86 9.16
C PHE A 212 18.37 3.54 10.51
N ALA A 213 17.50 4.38 11.06
CA ALA A 213 17.81 5.14 12.28
C ALA A 213 18.18 4.23 13.47
N ALA A 214 17.46 3.13 13.70
CA ALA A 214 17.80 2.20 14.79
C ALA A 214 19.14 1.48 14.59
N ILE A 215 19.56 1.29 13.33
CA ILE A 215 20.86 0.70 12.99
C ILE A 215 21.98 1.71 13.28
N LEU A 216 21.79 2.96 12.84
CA LEU A 216 22.73 4.05 13.08
C LEU A 216 22.86 4.37 14.57
N ASP A 217 21.76 4.32 15.32
CA ASP A 217 21.74 4.47 16.79
C ASP A 217 22.39 3.29 17.55
N GLY A 218 22.69 2.18 16.86
CA GLY A 218 23.21 0.95 17.47
C GLY A 218 22.18 0.11 18.26
N ARG A 219 20.92 0.53 18.29
CA ARG A 219 19.80 -0.21 18.92
C ARG A 219 19.44 -1.49 18.14
N GLN A 220 19.63 -1.46 16.82
CA GLN A 220 19.47 -2.59 15.92
C GLN A 220 20.83 -3.00 15.35
N LYS A 221 21.28 -4.22 15.62
CA LYS A 221 22.58 -4.72 15.15
C LYS A 221 22.39 -5.60 13.91
N LEU A 222 23.18 -5.35 12.87
CA LEU A 222 23.22 -6.22 11.70
C LEU A 222 24.15 -7.41 12.00
N PRO A 223 23.67 -8.67 11.90
CA PRO A 223 24.54 -9.83 11.98
C PRO A 223 25.50 -9.86 10.78
N VAL A 224 26.65 -10.53 10.90
CA VAL A 224 27.66 -10.60 9.82
C VAL A 224 27.07 -11.17 8.51
N ASP A 225 26.11 -12.08 8.62
CA ASP A 225 25.43 -12.73 7.51
C ASP A 225 24.04 -12.14 7.19
N TYR A 226 23.78 -10.87 7.57
CA TYR A 226 22.50 -10.19 7.34
C TYR A 226 22.01 -10.25 5.89
N TYR A 227 22.93 -10.31 4.91
CA TYR A 227 22.60 -10.39 3.49
C TYR A 227 21.75 -11.64 3.16
N ARG A 228 21.88 -12.73 3.93
CA ARG A 228 21.06 -13.94 3.79
C ARG A 228 19.58 -13.71 4.09
N GLU A 229 19.25 -12.65 4.85
CA GLU A 229 17.87 -12.26 5.10
C GLU A 229 17.19 -11.74 3.82
N PHE A 230 17.97 -11.26 2.85
CA PHE A 230 17.50 -10.73 1.56
C PHE A 230 17.68 -11.71 0.39
N LEU A 231 18.52 -12.75 0.54
CA LEU A 231 18.67 -13.83 -0.44
C LEU A 231 17.62 -14.93 -0.23
N ARG A 232 16.34 -14.58 -0.40
CA ARG A 232 15.21 -15.51 -0.21
C ARG A 232 14.26 -15.47 -1.39
N ALA A 233 13.56 -16.58 -1.63
CA ALA A 233 12.58 -16.70 -2.71
C ALA A 233 11.55 -15.53 -2.77
N PRO A 234 11.05 -14.96 -1.66
CA PRO A 234 10.16 -13.81 -1.74
C PRO A 234 10.79 -12.55 -2.34
N TYR A 235 12.09 -12.32 -2.14
CA TYR A 235 12.79 -11.20 -2.77
C TYR A 235 13.03 -11.44 -4.27
N LEU A 236 13.15 -12.69 -4.71
CA LEU A 236 13.14 -13.02 -6.13
C LEU A 236 11.74 -12.79 -6.73
N ALA A 237 10.69 -13.19 -6.01
CA ALA A 237 9.31 -12.98 -6.43
C ALA A 237 8.95 -11.50 -6.51
N ILE A 238 9.33 -10.67 -5.52
CA ILE A 238 9.09 -9.22 -5.58
C ILE A 238 9.87 -8.60 -6.74
N THR A 239 11.12 -9.02 -6.99
CA THR A 239 11.90 -8.54 -8.15
C THR A 239 11.16 -8.81 -9.46
N ALA A 240 10.75 -10.07 -9.67
CA ALA A 240 10.02 -10.48 -10.87
C ALA A 240 8.68 -9.74 -10.99
N MET A 241 7.95 -9.56 -9.90
CA MET A 241 6.70 -8.82 -9.86
C MET A 241 6.90 -7.34 -10.20
N THR A 242 7.94 -6.70 -9.67
CA THR A 242 8.25 -5.28 -9.94
C THR A 242 8.66 -5.07 -11.40
N LEU A 243 9.48 -5.96 -11.96
CA LEU A 243 9.81 -5.93 -13.39
C LEU A 243 8.56 -6.18 -14.26
N GLY A 244 7.75 -7.17 -13.90
CA GLY A 244 6.48 -7.44 -14.56
C GLY A 244 5.54 -6.24 -14.52
N ALA A 245 5.39 -5.58 -13.36
CA ALA A 245 4.59 -4.37 -13.21
C ALA A 245 5.12 -3.23 -14.09
N TYR A 246 6.44 -3.07 -14.21
CA TYR A 246 7.04 -2.08 -15.10
C TYR A 246 6.69 -2.35 -16.57
N PHE A 247 6.91 -3.58 -17.06
CA PHE A 247 6.61 -3.93 -18.45
C PHE A 247 5.10 -3.93 -18.76
N CYS A 248 4.27 -4.29 -17.79
CA CYS A 248 2.82 -4.25 -17.91
C CYS A 248 2.22 -2.88 -17.62
N HIS A 249 3.00 -1.88 -17.21
CA HIS A 249 2.48 -0.56 -16.86
C HIS A 249 1.64 0.08 -17.99
N PRO A 250 2.05 0.01 -19.28
CA PRO A 250 1.20 0.47 -20.38
C PRO A 250 -0.12 -0.31 -20.52
N LEU A 251 -0.11 -1.61 -20.22
CA LEU A 251 -1.32 -2.45 -20.25
C LEU A 251 -2.27 -2.09 -19.12
N MET A 252 -1.75 -1.80 -17.92
CA MET A 252 -2.55 -1.34 -16.79
C MET A 252 -3.28 -0.04 -17.12
N ILE A 253 -2.60 0.91 -17.76
CA ILE A 253 -3.21 2.17 -18.23
C ILE A 253 -4.30 1.90 -19.29
N ARG A 254 -4.09 0.98 -20.23
CA ARG A 254 -5.11 0.65 -21.23
C ARG A 254 -6.32 -0.04 -20.60
N ALA A 255 -6.09 -0.95 -19.67
CA ALA A 255 -7.15 -1.68 -18.98
C ALA A 255 -8.00 -0.74 -18.10
N SER A 256 -7.40 0.26 -17.45
CA SER A 256 -8.15 1.23 -16.63
C SER A 256 -9.13 2.05 -17.46
N PHE A 257 -8.78 2.40 -18.71
CA PHE A 257 -9.68 3.15 -19.60
C PHE A 257 -10.91 2.37 -20.03
N TRP A 258 -10.86 1.03 -20.05
CA TRP A 258 -12.03 0.21 -20.36
C TRP A 258 -13.13 0.30 -19.29
N LEU A 259 -12.76 0.68 -18.07
CA LEU A 259 -13.70 0.82 -16.97
C LEU A 259 -14.47 2.15 -17.00
N HIS A 260 -13.96 3.16 -17.72
CA HIS A 260 -14.54 4.51 -17.77
C HIS A 260 -14.73 5.16 -16.38
N TRP A 261 -13.91 4.75 -15.42
CA TRP A 261 -13.87 5.30 -14.06
C TRP A 261 -12.98 6.52 -13.93
#